data_AF-A0A934S979-F1
#
_entry.id   AF-A0A934S979-F1
#
_cell.length_a   1.000
_cell.length_b   1.000
_cell.length_c   1.000
_cell.angle_alpha   90.00
_cell.angle_beta   90.00
_cell.angle_gamma   90.00
#
_symmetry.space_group_name_H-M   'P 1'
#
loop_
_entity.id
_entity.type
_entity.pdbx_description
1 polymer ?
#
loop_
_entity_poly.entity_id
_entity_poly.type
_entity_poly.pdbx_seq_one_letter_code
_entity_poly.pdbx_strand_id
1 'polypeptide(L)'
;MNFLRFIPLFFLLQLRSQACINVPGTSLDGKSTLLFSHPAGDLRRAMDSDPRSMMDLISHESGPDEDPITELEKSGVRKILSGHFDEAIAILTDLEAEFPGRYSTASNLGTAYELHGDLGSALKWIEEGIRRNPESHQGTEWLHAAILKTKILLQDDPDFLNHHHLIELPEAISPRSKLVIQGEEQFALNLQNALHHQLKERLVFVKPTDPIVADLLYSYALLEAHLNSVEPAIELMELSREYGYPKPGQIDQKIEFYQSLIFWRKFRFYMWIALGIALMVTFLVFAYRKKWFFLTLSAYQKAKSAQ
;
A
#
# COMPACT_ATOMS: atom_id res chain seq x y z
N MET A 1 10.76 -65.66 4.76
CA MET A 1 10.87 -64.39 5.50
C MET A 1 11.67 -63.42 4.65
N ASN A 2 11.06 -62.31 4.23
CA ASN A 2 11.64 -61.01 3.89
C ASN A 2 10.63 -60.22 3.04
N PHE A 3 9.67 -59.62 3.76
CA PHE A 3 9.01 -58.38 3.37
C PHE A 3 10.10 -57.32 3.17
N LEU A 4 10.26 -56.75 1.97
CA LEU A 4 10.74 -55.37 1.72
C LEU A 4 10.95 -55.20 0.20
N ARG A 5 9.88 -54.95 -0.55
CA ARG A 5 9.96 -54.41 -1.91
C ARG A 5 8.85 -53.39 -2.06
N PHE A 6 9.17 -52.26 -2.68
CA PHE A 6 8.35 -51.07 -2.93
C PHE A 6 8.36 -49.97 -1.86
N ILE A 7 9.50 -49.30 -1.66
CA ILE A 7 9.51 -47.84 -1.40
C ILE A 7 10.77 -47.28 -2.07
N PRO A 8 10.64 -46.61 -3.23
CA PRO A 8 11.00 -45.19 -3.23
C PRO A 8 10.13 -44.39 -4.23
N LEU A 9 8.89 -44.09 -3.85
CA LEU A 9 8.15 -42.97 -4.45
C LEU A 9 7.49 -42.08 -3.40
N PHE A 10 7.61 -42.41 -2.11
CA PHE A 10 7.00 -41.65 -1.03
C PHE A 10 7.95 -40.62 -0.38
N PHE A 11 9.24 -40.64 -0.71
CA PHE A 11 10.24 -39.71 -0.14
C PHE A 11 10.27 -38.33 -0.83
N LEU A 12 9.58 -38.16 -1.96
CA LEU A 12 9.46 -36.85 -2.64
C LEU A 12 8.26 -36.01 -2.15
N LEU A 13 7.42 -36.55 -1.25
CA LEU A 13 6.25 -35.86 -0.69
C LEU A 13 6.46 -35.39 0.75
N GLN A 14 7.66 -35.57 1.32
CA GLN A 14 8.02 -35.12 2.67
C GLN A 14 8.66 -33.72 2.68
N LEU A 15 8.40 -32.89 1.66
CA LEU A 15 8.75 -31.48 1.71
C LEU A 15 7.82 -30.84 2.75
N ARG A 16 8.35 -30.57 3.94
CA ARG A 16 7.68 -29.74 4.94
C ARG A 16 7.21 -28.46 4.25
N SER A 17 5.90 -28.30 4.09
CA SER A 17 5.31 -27.08 3.58
C SER A 17 5.65 -25.96 4.56
N GLN A 18 6.63 -25.15 4.20
CA GLN A 18 6.89 -23.91 4.92
C GLN A 18 5.61 -23.08 4.81
N ALA A 19 4.97 -22.78 5.94
CA ALA A 19 3.72 -22.02 6.02
C ALA A 19 3.90 -20.53 5.72
N CYS A 20 4.88 -20.17 4.87
CA CYS A 20 5.03 -18.83 4.33
C CYS A 20 4.18 -18.74 3.08
N ILE A 21 3.08 -17.99 3.14
CA ILE A 21 2.27 -17.66 1.97
C ILE A 21 3.03 -16.57 1.20
N ASN A 22 3.88 -16.99 0.28
CA ASN A 22 4.58 -16.09 -0.64
C ASN A 22 3.64 -15.78 -1.81
N VAL A 23 3.14 -14.55 -1.88
CA VAL A 23 2.37 -14.07 -3.04
C VAL A 23 3.35 -13.50 -4.07
N PRO A 24 3.44 -14.06 -5.29
CA PRO A 24 4.44 -13.62 -6.28
C PRO A 24 4.03 -12.33 -6.99
N GLY A 25 4.87 -11.30 -6.91
CA GLY A 25 4.70 -10.01 -7.61
C GLY A 25 5.65 -9.82 -8.81
N THR A 26 5.41 -8.78 -9.61
CA THR A 26 6.23 -8.39 -10.77
C THR A 26 6.85 -7.02 -10.49
N SER A 27 8.18 -6.93 -10.50
CA SER A 27 8.88 -5.65 -10.40
C SER A 27 8.80 -4.87 -11.72
N LEU A 28 9.14 -3.57 -11.69
CA LEU A 28 9.10 -2.70 -12.87
C LEU A 28 10.06 -3.15 -14.01
N ASP A 29 11.10 -3.92 -13.69
CA ASP A 29 12.01 -4.54 -14.67
C ASP A 29 11.53 -5.92 -15.15
N GLY A 30 10.31 -6.34 -14.81
CA GLY A 30 9.67 -7.58 -15.25
C GLY A 30 10.16 -8.84 -14.52
N LYS A 31 10.91 -8.71 -13.42
CA LYS A 31 11.38 -9.85 -12.62
C LYS A 31 10.34 -10.28 -11.58
N SER A 32 10.51 -11.49 -11.06
CA SER A 32 9.70 -11.96 -9.94
C SER A 32 10.17 -11.28 -8.64
N THR A 33 9.22 -10.78 -7.88
CA THR A 33 9.40 -10.26 -6.52
C THR A 33 8.35 -10.86 -5.59
N LEU A 34 8.37 -10.50 -4.31
CA LEU A 34 7.35 -10.86 -3.33
C LEU A 34 6.42 -9.67 -3.10
N LEU A 35 5.13 -9.95 -2.99
CA LEU A 35 4.13 -8.97 -2.62
C LEU A 35 3.99 -9.00 -1.09
N PHE A 36 4.39 -7.90 -0.44
CA PHE A 36 4.43 -7.80 1.02
C PHE A 36 3.20 -7.13 1.63
N SER A 37 2.51 -6.29 0.87
CA SER A 37 1.37 -5.50 1.33
C SER A 37 0.33 -5.37 0.21
N HIS A 38 -0.89 -5.00 0.59
CA HIS A 38 -2.00 -4.78 -0.33
C HIS A 38 -2.62 -3.39 -0.10
N PRO A 39 -1.85 -2.32 -0.33
CA PRO A 39 -2.22 -0.96 0.09
C PRO A 39 -3.58 -0.50 -0.46
N ALA A 40 -3.92 -0.84 -1.70
CA ALA A 40 -5.23 -0.52 -2.26
C ALA A 40 -6.40 -1.16 -1.48
N GLY A 41 -6.20 -2.33 -0.90
CA GLY A 41 -7.21 -3.01 -0.08
C GLY A 41 -7.42 -2.31 1.26
N ASP A 42 -6.34 -1.84 1.88
CA ASP A 42 -6.40 -1.02 3.11
C ASP A 42 -7.10 0.32 2.85
N LEU A 43 -6.75 0.97 1.73
CA LEU A 43 -7.36 2.22 1.31
C LEU A 43 -8.85 2.07 0.93
N ARG A 44 -9.25 0.97 0.27
CA ARG A 44 -10.66 0.66 0.03
C ARG A 44 -11.44 0.51 1.33
N ARG A 45 -10.90 -0.20 2.32
CA ARG A 45 -11.55 -0.30 3.64
C ARG A 45 -11.74 1.08 4.29
N ALA A 46 -10.75 1.96 4.22
CA ALA A 46 -10.89 3.32 4.71
C ALA A 46 -11.94 4.13 3.94
N MET A 47 -11.95 4.00 2.61
CA MET A 47 -12.96 4.62 1.74
C MET A 47 -14.38 4.14 2.04
N ASP A 48 -14.57 2.87 2.37
CA ASP A 48 -15.87 2.29 2.69
C ASP A 48 -16.28 2.53 4.15
N SER A 49 -15.38 3.06 4.98
CA SER A 49 -15.66 3.32 6.40
C SER A 49 -16.50 4.58 6.60
N ASP A 50 -17.41 4.51 7.58
CA ASP A 50 -18.11 5.66 8.15
C ASP A 50 -17.20 6.31 9.19
N PRO A 51 -16.90 7.63 9.11
CA PRO A 51 -16.20 8.36 10.17
C PRO A 51 -16.74 8.08 11.57
N ARG A 52 -18.06 7.86 11.71
CA ARG A 52 -18.69 7.57 13.00
C ARG A 52 -18.27 6.24 13.60
N SER A 53 -17.89 5.25 12.79
CA SER A 53 -17.36 3.98 13.31
C SER A 53 -16.03 4.15 14.05
N MET A 54 -15.31 5.26 13.83
CA MET A 54 -14.11 5.59 14.62
C MET A 54 -14.45 6.08 16.03
N MET A 55 -15.68 6.54 16.28
CA MET A 55 -16.09 6.99 17.62
C MET A 55 -16.09 5.84 18.62
N ASP A 56 -16.46 4.63 18.17
CA ASP A 56 -16.45 3.44 19.01
C ASP A 56 -15.02 3.16 19.49
N LEU A 57 -14.02 3.31 18.63
CA LEU A 57 -12.61 3.13 19.00
C LEU A 57 -12.19 4.15 20.07
N ILE A 58 -12.49 5.44 19.87
CA ILE A 58 -12.19 6.51 20.84
C ILE A 58 -12.88 6.25 22.18
N SER A 59 -14.12 5.75 22.15
CA SER A 59 -14.89 5.47 23.36
C SER A 59 -14.31 4.30 24.16
N HIS A 60 -13.76 3.28 23.51
CA HIS A 60 -13.14 2.13 24.18
C HIS A 60 -11.75 2.44 24.76
N GLU A 61 -11.07 3.47 24.24
CA GLU A 61 -9.80 3.96 24.77
C GLU A 61 -9.95 4.82 26.02
N SER A 62 -11.19 5.11 26.46
CA SER A 62 -11.44 5.99 27.60
C SER A 62 -11.38 5.21 28.91
N GLY A 63 -10.35 5.50 29.72
CA GLY A 63 -10.08 4.84 30.98
C GLY A 63 -10.68 5.57 32.19
N PRO A 64 -10.87 4.90 33.34
CA PRO A 64 -11.43 5.53 34.55
C PRO A 64 -10.53 6.64 35.14
N ASP A 65 -9.24 6.70 34.77
CA ASP A 65 -8.24 7.65 35.27
C ASP A 65 -7.85 8.70 34.21
N GLU A 66 -8.70 8.94 33.20
CA GLU A 66 -8.35 9.84 32.10
C GLU A 66 -8.37 11.32 32.52
N ASP A 67 -7.33 12.03 32.11
CA ASP A 67 -7.18 13.46 32.36
C ASP A 67 -8.31 14.27 31.70
N PRO A 68 -9.00 15.18 32.41
CA PRO A 68 -10.11 15.95 31.86
C PRO A 68 -9.82 16.71 30.56
N ILE A 69 -8.56 17.11 30.35
CA ILE A 69 -8.13 17.81 29.13
C ILE A 69 -8.20 16.85 27.92
N THR A 70 -7.77 15.61 28.10
CA THR A 70 -7.86 14.57 27.06
C THR A 70 -9.31 14.23 26.73
N GLU A 71 -10.21 14.24 27.71
CA GLU A 71 -11.65 14.04 27.47
C GLU A 71 -12.28 15.19 26.66
N LEU A 72 -11.88 16.44 26.95
CA LEU A 72 -12.31 17.60 26.15
C LEU A 72 -11.80 17.52 24.71
N GLU A 73 -10.55 17.12 24.52
CA GLU A 73 -9.97 16.89 23.20
C GLU A 73 -10.73 15.81 22.43
N LYS A 74 -10.99 14.65 23.05
CA LYS A 74 -11.82 13.58 22.48
C LYS A 74 -13.24 14.05 22.15
N SER A 75 -13.81 14.95 22.94
CA SER A 75 -15.10 15.58 22.63
C SER A 75 -15.04 16.38 21.33
N GLY A 76 -13.99 17.18 21.15
CA GLY A 76 -13.71 17.86 19.88
C GLY A 76 -13.59 16.89 18.70
N VAL A 77 -12.80 15.82 18.85
CA VAL A 77 -12.66 14.79 17.81
C VAL A 77 -14.00 14.10 17.49
N ARG A 78 -14.82 13.78 18.50
CA ARG A 78 -16.17 13.23 18.28
C ARG A 78 -17.06 14.19 17.47
N LYS A 79 -16.92 15.51 17.68
CA LYS A 79 -17.62 16.51 16.87
C LYS A 79 -17.12 16.51 15.42
N ILE A 80 -15.81 16.40 15.18
CA ILE A 80 -15.23 16.22 13.84
C ILE A 80 -15.83 14.99 13.15
N LEU A 81 -15.77 13.83 13.80
CA LEU A 81 -16.28 12.56 13.26
C LEU A 81 -17.79 12.58 12.98
N SER A 82 -18.54 13.47 13.65
CA SER A 82 -19.97 13.63 13.44
C SER A 82 -20.33 14.62 12.32
N GLY A 83 -19.34 15.37 11.79
CA GLY A 83 -19.56 16.46 10.84
C GLY A 83 -19.93 17.81 11.49
N HIS A 84 -19.83 17.95 12.81
CA HIS A 84 -20.14 19.19 13.53
C HIS A 84 -18.88 20.06 13.66
N PHE A 85 -18.36 20.55 12.54
CA PHE A 85 -17.05 21.19 12.50
C PHE A 85 -16.99 22.51 13.29
N ASP A 86 -18.05 23.32 13.25
CA ASP A 86 -18.13 24.56 14.04
C ASP A 86 -18.00 24.29 15.55
N GLU A 87 -18.71 23.29 16.06
CA GLU A 87 -18.65 22.89 17.47
C GLU A 87 -17.27 22.32 17.83
N ALA A 88 -16.68 21.53 16.92
CA ALA A 88 -15.33 21.00 17.12
C ALA A 88 -14.29 22.13 17.22
N ILE A 89 -14.36 23.10 16.32
CA ILE A 89 -13.47 24.27 16.30
C ILE A 89 -13.62 25.08 17.58
N ALA A 90 -14.85 25.32 18.04
CA ALA A 90 -15.10 26.05 19.29
C ALA A 90 -14.46 25.33 20.49
N ILE A 91 -14.76 24.04 20.68
CA ILE A 91 -14.22 23.23 21.79
C ILE A 91 -12.69 23.23 21.77
N LEU A 92 -12.09 22.97 20.62
CA LEU A 92 -10.64 22.84 20.50
C LEU A 92 -9.92 24.20 20.61
N THR A 93 -10.57 25.30 20.20
CA THR A 93 -10.02 26.65 20.37
C THR A 93 -10.05 27.07 21.83
N ASP A 94 -11.15 26.80 22.55
CA ASP A 94 -11.24 27.03 23.99
C ASP A 94 -10.19 26.19 24.74
N LEU A 95 -10.02 24.93 24.34
CA LEU A 95 -9.01 24.03 24.89
C LEU A 95 -7.58 24.57 24.70
N GLU A 96 -7.25 25.06 23.50
CA GLU A 96 -5.94 25.66 23.22
C GLU A 96 -5.73 26.98 23.98
N ALA A 97 -6.79 27.76 24.19
CA ALA A 97 -6.70 29.00 24.97
C ALA A 97 -6.43 28.74 26.46
N GLU A 98 -7.07 27.70 27.02
CA GLU A 98 -6.90 27.33 28.44
C GLU A 98 -5.62 26.50 28.67
N PHE A 99 -5.27 25.61 27.73
CA PHE A 99 -4.14 24.69 27.83
C PHE A 99 -3.27 24.70 26.55
N PRO A 100 -2.53 25.80 26.29
CA PRO A 100 -1.79 25.96 25.05
C PRO A 100 -0.62 24.99 24.91
N GLY A 101 -0.22 24.73 23.66
CA GLY A 101 1.04 24.04 23.34
C GLY A 101 0.95 22.52 23.14
N ARG A 102 -0.24 21.92 23.25
CA ARG A 102 -0.45 20.49 22.94
C ARG A 102 -0.45 20.30 21.43
N TYR A 103 0.39 19.39 20.91
CA TYR A 103 0.46 19.14 19.46
C TYR A 103 -0.85 18.53 18.95
N SER A 104 -1.48 17.64 19.73
CA SER A 104 -2.71 16.95 19.36
C SER A 104 -3.88 17.92 19.18
N THR A 105 -4.01 18.92 20.07
CA THR A 105 -5.01 19.99 19.93
C THR A 105 -4.79 20.78 18.65
N ALA A 106 -3.53 21.11 18.32
CA ALA A 106 -3.20 21.81 17.08
C ALA A 106 -3.52 20.96 15.82
N SER A 107 -3.14 19.69 15.78
CA SER A 107 -3.47 18.78 14.66
C SER A 107 -4.98 18.59 14.50
N ASN A 108 -5.71 18.44 15.61
CA ASN A 108 -7.17 18.32 15.61
C ASN A 108 -7.86 19.61 15.15
N LEU A 109 -7.36 20.79 15.57
CA LEU A 109 -7.81 22.08 15.04
C LEU A 109 -7.59 22.19 13.53
N GLY A 110 -6.38 21.82 13.06
CA GLY A 110 -6.04 21.85 11.65
C GLY A 110 -7.00 20.99 10.81
N THR A 111 -7.27 19.78 11.28
CA THR A 111 -8.23 18.86 10.65
C THR A 111 -9.67 19.41 10.68
N ALA A 112 -10.11 19.96 11.81
CA ALA A 112 -11.44 20.56 11.93
C ALA A 112 -11.63 21.74 10.97
N TYR A 113 -10.64 22.64 10.87
CA TYR A 113 -10.66 23.76 9.92
C TYR A 113 -10.61 23.29 8.47
N GLU A 114 -9.82 22.25 8.15
CA GLU A 114 -9.79 21.69 6.79
C GLU A 114 -11.17 21.19 6.38
N LEU A 115 -11.81 20.39 7.23
CA LEU A 115 -13.13 19.81 6.95
C LEU A 115 -14.24 20.87 6.96
N HIS A 116 -14.07 21.96 7.71
CA HIS A 116 -14.92 23.14 7.65
C HIS A 116 -14.73 23.96 6.36
N GLY A 117 -13.57 23.85 5.70
CA GLY A 117 -13.23 24.56 4.46
C GLY A 117 -12.39 25.83 4.64
N ASP A 118 -11.96 26.14 5.87
CA ASP A 118 -11.01 27.24 6.13
C ASP A 118 -9.56 26.73 6.01
N LEU A 119 -9.08 26.67 4.76
CA LEU A 119 -7.77 26.12 4.45
C LEU A 119 -6.61 26.93 5.04
N GLY A 120 -6.77 28.24 5.23
CA GLY A 120 -5.74 29.10 5.80
C GLY A 120 -5.52 28.79 7.28
N SER A 121 -6.61 28.71 8.05
CA SER A 121 -6.56 28.29 9.45
C SER A 121 -6.10 26.83 9.58
N ALA A 122 -6.55 25.95 8.68
CA ALA A 122 -6.13 24.55 8.65
C ALA A 122 -4.60 24.44 8.51
N LEU A 123 -4.02 25.10 7.51
CA LEU A 123 -2.58 25.04 7.26
C LEU A 123 -1.78 25.57 8.45
N LYS A 124 -2.20 26.72 9.00
CA LYS A 124 -1.58 27.31 10.19
C LYS A 124 -1.52 26.31 11.35
N TRP A 125 -2.61 25.63 11.64
CA TRP A 125 -2.70 24.71 12.78
C TRP A 125 -1.98 23.39 12.56
N ILE A 126 -1.99 22.84 11.34
CA ILE A 126 -1.17 21.67 11.01
C ILE A 126 0.33 22.01 11.11
N GLU A 127 0.77 23.16 10.58
CA GLU A 127 2.16 23.61 10.72
C GLU A 127 2.55 23.83 12.18
N GLU A 128 1.63 24.34 13.01
CA GLU A 128 1.84 24.48 14.45
C GLU A 128 1.92 23.11 15.16
N GLY A 129 1.13 22.12 14.74
CA GLY A 129 1.22 20.73 15.20
C GLY A 129 2.59 20.12 14.89
N ILE A 130 3.06 20.26 13.64
CA ILE A 130 4.40 19.85 13.20
C ILE A 130 5.48 20.52 14.05
N ARG A 131 5.38 21.84 14.28
CA ARG A 131 6.35 22.60 15.07
C ARG A 131 6.44 22.09 16.52
N ARG A 132 5.30 21.71 17.11
CA ARG A 132 5.22 21.18 18.48
C ARG A 132 5.74 19.74 18.56
N ASN A 133 5.43 18.91 17.57
CA ASN A 133 5.86 17.52 17.51
C ASN A 133 6.06 17.04 16.05
N PRO A 134 7.30 17.11 15.52
CA PRO A 134 7.60 16.67 14.16
C PRO A 134 7.37 15.17 13.91
N GLU A 135 7.36 14.36 14.96
CA GLU A 135 7.18 12.89 14.88
C GLU A 135 5.71 12.46 15.01
N SER A 136 4.79 13.42 15.18
CA SER A 136 3.34 13.15 15.21
C SER A 136 2.87 12.49 13.91
N HIS A 137 1.82 11.65 14.01
CA HIS A 137 1.31 10.83 12.90
C HIS A 137 2.45 10.11 12.14
N GLN A 138 3.39 9.53 12.88
CA GLN A 138 4.56 8.81 12.34
C GLN A 138 5.48 9.67 11.47
N GLY A 139 5.53 10.99 11.73
CA GLY A 139 6.32 11.94 10.97
C GLY A 139 5.79 12.21 9.56
N THR A 140 4.47 12.09 9.36
CA THR A 140 3.84 12.22 8.03
C THR A 140 3.09 13.54 7.81
N GLU A 141 2.95 14.37 8.85
CA GLU A 141 2.19 15.63 8.83
C GLU A 141 2.70 16.66 7.80
N TRP A 142 3.98 16.61 7.43
CA TRP A 142 4.53 17.45 6.36
C TRP A 142 3.78 17.24 5.03
N LEU A 143 3.30 16.02 4.75
CA LEU A 143 2.51 15.73 3.57
C LEU A 143 1.09 16.28 3.70
N HIS A 144 0.53 16.31 4.91
CA HIS A 144 -0.75 16.98 5.17
C HIS A 144 -0.66 18.49 4.88
N ALA A 145 0.40 19.14 5.36
CA ALA A 145 0.66 20.54 5.05
C ALA A 145 0.81 20.77 3.53
N ALA A 146 1.51 19.88 2.82
CA ALA A 146 1.65 19.95 1.36
C ALA A 146 0.31 19.81 0.61
N ILE A 147 -0.58 18.95 1.13
CA ILE A 147 -1.95 18.79 0.64
C ILE A 147 -2.75 20.08 0.82
N LEU A 148 -2.70 20.70 1.99
CA LEU A 148 -3.39 21.96 2.27
C LEU A 148 -2.87 23.11 1.38
N LYS A 149 -1.56 23.21 1.21
CA LYS A 149 -0.94 24.18 0.28
C LYS A 149 -1.43 23.99 -1.16
N THR A 150 -1.57 22.74 -1.60
CA THR A 150 -2.10 22.43 -2.93
C THR A 150 -3.59 22.75 -3.05
N LYS A 151 -4.39 22.49 -2.00
CA LYS A 151 -5.80 22.91 -1.95
C LYS A 151 -5.95 24.42 -2.10
N ILE A 152 -5.09 25.19 -1.42
CA ILE A 152 -5.09 26.66 -1.52
C ILE A 152 -4.74 27.09 -2.95
N LEU A 153 -3.70 26.52 -3.56
CA LEU A 153 -3.34 26.82 -4.96
C LEU A 153 -4.51 26.54 -5.93
N LEU A 154 -5.27 25.47 -5.71
CA LEU A 154 -6.44 25.13 -6.53
C LEU A 154 -7.61 26.10 -6.37
N GLN A 155 -7.69 26.89 -5.29
CA GLN A 155 -8.67 27.96 -5.18
C GLN A 155 -8.39 29.10 -6.17
N ASP A 156 -7.11 29.35 -6.45
CA ASP A 156 -6.66 30.38 -7.39
C ASP A 156 -6.53 29.87 -8.83
N ASP A 157 -6.08 28.62 -9.01
CA ASP A 157 -5.93 27.93 -10.29
C ASP A 157 -6.56 26.53 -10.26
N PRO A 158 -7.87 26.41 -10.59
CA PRO A 158 -8.56 25.11 -10.61
C PRO A 158 -7.98 24.07 -11.58
N ASP A 159 -7.21 24.51 -12.57
CA ASP A 159 -6.58 23.65 -13.58
C ASP A 159 -5.13 23.26 -13.21
N PHE A 160 -4.65 23.63 -12.02
CA PHE A 160 -3.27 23.37 -11.59
C PHE A 160 -2.86 21.91 -11.77
N LEU A 161 -3.71 20.95 -11.34
CA LEU A 161 -3.43 19.51 -11.44
C LEU A 161 -3.50 18.94 -12.88
N ASN A 162 -4.02 19.71 -13.84
CA ASN A 162 -3.94 19.33 -15.25
C ASN A 162 -2.51 19.45 -15.80
N HIS A 163 -1.65 20.24 -15.15
CA HIS A 163 -0.30 20.52 -15.62
C HIS A 163 0.79 20.22 -14.58
N HIS A 164 0.40 20.04 -13.32
CA HIS A 164 1.28 19.73 -12.19
C HIS A 164 0.80 18.53 -11.40
N HIS A 165 1.72 17.90 -10.68
CA HIS A 165 1.40 16.94 -9.63
C HIS A 165 1.71 17.54 -8.27
N LEU A 166 0.95 17.16 -7.23
CA LEU A 166 1.30 17.50 -5.85
C LEU A 166 2.68 16.95 -5.50
N ILE A 167 2.97 15.74 -5.99
CA ILE A 167 4.25 15.06 -5.83
C ILE A 167 4.84 14.81 -7.22
N GLU A 168 5.84 15.61 -7.58
CA GLU A 168 6.61 15.39 -8.80
C GLU A 168 7.64 14.28 -8.59
N LEU A 169 7.42 13.13 -9.23
CA LEU A 169 8.28 11.95 -9.13
C LEU A 169 9.25 11.88 -10.31
N PRO A 170 10.57 11.66 -10.08
CA PRO A 170 11.51 11.44 -11.17
C PRO A 170 11.26 10.07 -11.84
N GLU A 171 11.75 9.91 -13.07
CA GLU A 171 11.55 8.68 -13.86
C GLU A 171 12.18 7.43 -13.20
N ALA A 172 13.27 7.59 -12.45
CA ALA A 172 13.96 6.50 -11.77
C ALA A 172 14.02 6.75 -10.27
N ILE A 173 13.40 5.85 -9.50
CA ILE A 173 13.30 5.92 -8.04
C ILE A 173 13.80 4.61 -7.43
N SER A 174 14.55 4.73 -6.35
CA SER A 174 14.93 3.64 -5.46
C SER A 174 14.48 3.97 -4.03
N PRO A 175 14.43 3.00 -3.09
CA PRO A 175 14.01 3.29 -1.72
C PRO A 175 14.82 4.39 -1.01
N ARG A 176 16.07 4.62 -1.43
CA ARG A 176 16.99 5.63 -0.88
C ARG A 176 17.07 6.90 -1.71
N SER A 177 16.31 7.02 -2.79
CA SER A 177 16.22 8.25 -3.56
C SER A 177 15.67 9.36 -2.67
N LYS A 178 16.35 10.50 -2.66
CA LYS A 178 15.89 11.72 -1.98
C LYS A 178 15.02 12.52 -2.94
N LEU A 179 13.86 12.95 -2.45
CA LEU A 179 12.84 13.71 -3.17
C LEU A 179 12.59 15.00 -2.39
N VAL A 180 12.34 16.10 -3.09
CA VAL A 180 11.99 17.37 -2.46
C VAL A 180 10.52 17.65 -2.74
N ILE A 181 9.68 17.59 -1.72
CA ILE A 181 8.24 17.87 -1.82
C ILE A 181 7.96 19.15 -1.07
N GLN A 182 7.61 20.22 -1.80
CA GLN A 182 7.32 21.54 -1.24
C GLN A 182 8.38 22.08 -0.25
N GLY A 183 9.66 21.80 -0.53
CA GLY A 183 10.79 22.23 0.29
C GLY A 183 11.27 21.22 1.32
N GLU A 184 10.51 20.14 1.57
CA GLU A 184 10.88 19.08 2.50
C GLU A 184 11.63 17.95 1.77
N GLU A 185 12.81 17.59 2.27
CA GLU A 185 13.59 16.47 1.74
C GLU A 185 13.11 15.16 2.37
N GLN A 186 12.68 14.21 1.54
CA GLN A 186 12.15 12.91 1.98
C GLN A 186 12.79 11.76 1.20
N PHE A 187 13.05 10.65 1.87
CA PHE A 187 13.37 9.41 1.16
C PHE A 187 12.11 8.84 0.52
N ALA A 188 12.26 8.22 -0.65
CA ALA A 188 11.15 7.58 -1.36
C ALA A 188 10.36 6.59 -0.50
N LEU A 189 11.03 5.81 0.36
CA LEU A 189 10.35 4.92 1.30
C LEU A 189 9.52 5.67 2.37
N ASN A 190 10.02 6.81 2.86
CA ASN A 190 9.28 7.63 3.83
C ASN A 190 8.06 8.27 3.17
N LEU A 191 8.21 8.74 1.92
CA LEU A 191 7.09 9.24 1.13
C LEU A 191 6.04 8.16 0.90
N GLN A 192 6.44 6.91 0.64
CA GLN A 192 5.51 5.79 0.48
C GLN A 192 4.67 5.55 1.74
N ASN A 193 5.32 5.56 2.90
CA ASN A 193 4.65 5.42 4.19
C ASN A 193 3.73 6.60 4.48
N ALA A 194 4.19 7.83 4.20
CA ALA A 194 3.40 9.04 4.37
C ALA A 194 2.15 9.04 3.48
N LEU A 195 2.29 8.66 2.21
CA LEU A 195 1.16 8.51 1.28
C LEU A 195 0.14 7.50 1.81
N HIS A 196 0.59 6.32 2.25
CA HIS A 196 -0.29 5.31 2.81
C HIS A 196 -1.04 5.84 4.05
N HIS A 197 -0.33 6.43 5.00
CA HIS A 197 -0.90 6.94 6.25
C HIS A 197 -1.93 8.04 5.98
N GLN A 198 -1.52 9.07 5.23
CA GLN A 198 -2.33 10.24 4.96
C GLN A 198 -3.54 9.93 4.07
N LEU A 199 -3.40 9.03 3.09
CA LEU A 199 -4.56 8.56 2.33
C LEU A 199 -5.50 7.76 3.24
N LYS A 200 -5.00 6.82 4.04
CA LYS A 200 -5.84 6.00 4.91
C LYS A 200 -6.71 6.83 5.86
N GLU A 201 -6.16 7.88 6.47
CA GLU A 201 -6.95 8.79 7.32
C GLU A 201 -7.95 9.61 6.49
N ARG A 202 -7.50 10.17 5.37
CA ARG A 202 -8.31 11.09 4.55
C ARG A 202 -9.48 10.41 3.84
N LEU A 203 -9.31 9.18 3.36
CA LEU A 203 -10.35 8.43 2.63
C LEU A 203 -11.58 8.12 3.51
N VAL A 204 -11.44 8.21 4.83
CA VAL A 204 -12.58 8.10 5.75
C VAL A 204 -13.54 9.28 5.58
N PHE A 205 -13.02 10.49 5.35
CA PHE A 205 -13.80 11.72 5.27
C PHE A 205 -14.08 12.16 3.82
N VAL A 206 -13.10 12.02 2.94
CA VAL A 206 -13.15 12.51 1.56
C VAL A 206 -13.50 11.35 0.64
N LYS A 207 -14.69 11.40 0.05
CA LYS A 207 -15.20 10.37 -0.88
C LYS A 207 -15.05 10.85 -2.33
N PRO A 208 -15.08 9.95 -3.33
CA PRO A 208 -15.03 10.35 -4.73
C PRO A 208 -16.16 11.33 -5.10
N THR A 209 -15.92 12.31 -5.97
CA THR A 209 -14.65 12.66 -6.62
C THR A 209 -13.86 13.71 -5.82
N ASP A 210 -12.53 13.59 -5.79
CA ASP A 210 -11.63 14.61 -5.25
C ASP A 210 -10.31 14.59 -6.04
N PRO A 211 -9.95 15.68 -6.76
CA PRO A 211 -8.80 15.67 -7.67
C PRO A 211 -7.46 15.57 -6.95
N ILE A 212 -7.36 16.01 -5.69
CA ILE A 212 -6.13 15.89 -4.91
C ILE A 212 -5.94 14.45 -4.45
N VAL A 213 -6.99 13.82 -3.95
CA VAL A 213 -6.94 12.40 -3.59
C VAL A 213 -6.62 11.55 -4.82
N ALA A 214 -7.23 11.87 -5.98
CA ALA A 214 -6.91 11.22 -7.23
C ALA A 214 -5.42 11.34 -7.60
N ASP A 215 -4.84 12.54 -7.48
CA ASP A 215 -3.42 12.81 -7.78
C ASP A 215 -2.46 12.12 -6.80
N LEU A 216 -2.80 12.09 -5.51
CA LEU A 216 -2.04 11.37 -4.48
C LEU A 216 -2.06 9.85 -4.72
N LEU A 217 -3.23 9.29 -5.05
CA LEU A 217 -3.35 7.86 -5.39
C LEU A 217 -2.54 7.50 -6.64
N TYR A 218 -2.53 8.39 -7.65
CA TYR A 218 -1.71 8.20 -8.84
C TYR A 218 -0.21 8.21 -8.49
N SER A 219 0.22 9.20 -7.71
CA SER A 219 1.60 9.31 -7.24
C SER A 219 2.01 8.10 -6.41
N TYR A 220 1.11 7.62 -5.55
CA TYR A 220 1.35 6.42 -4.75
C TYR A 220 1.46 5.16 -5.61
N ALA A 221 0.62 5.02 -6.63
CA ALA A 221 0.71 3.92 -7.58
C ALA A 221 2.06 3.89 -8.32
N LEU A 222 2.55 5.04 -8.78
CA LEU A 222 3.85 5.13 -9.43
C LEU A 222 4.97 4.71 -8.47
N LEU A 223 4.92 5.19 -7.22
CA LEU A 223 5.90 4.86 -6.21
C LEU A 223 5.89 3.36 -5.85
N GLU A 224 4.71 2.74 -5.70
CA GLU A 224 4.55 1.30 -5.50
C GLU A 224 5.17 0.48 -6.64
N ALA A 225 4.93 0.90 -7.90
CA ALA A 225 5.50 0.22 -9.06
C ALA A 225 7.04 0.28 -9.06
N HIS A 226 7.62 1.41 -8.64
CA HIS A 226 9.07 1.59 -8.57
C HIS A 226 9.73 0.83 -7.42
N LEU A 227 9.12 0.82 -6.24
CA LEU A 227 9.73 0.29 -5.03
C LEU A 227 9.42 -1.18 -4.80
N ASN A 228 8.24 -1.65 -5.22
CA ASN A 228 7.71 -2.95 -4.88
C ASN A 228 7.32 -3.75 -6.13
N SER A 229 6.04 -3.71 -6.49
CA SER A 229 5.47 -4.51 -7.57
C SER A 229 4.37 -3.75 -8.29
N VAL A 230 4.17 -4.08 -9.56
CA VAL A 230 3.20 -3.38 -10.40
C VAL A 230 1.75 -3.85 -10.16
N GLU A 231 1.53 -5.01 -9.52
CA GLU A 231 0.18 -5.51 -9.23
C GLU A 231 -0.61 -4.56 -8.30
N PRO A 232 -0.14 -4.18 -7.09
CA PRO A 232 -0.82 -3.18 -6.27
C PRO A 232 -0.89 -1.79 -6.91
N ALA A 233 0.10 -1.44 -7.74
CA ALA A 233 0.11 -0.16 -8.45
C ALA A 233 -1.07 -0.04 -9.41
N ILE A 234 -1.43 -1.12 -10.13
CA ILE A 234 -2.64 -1.14 -10.97
C ILE A 234 -3.89 -0.83 -10.14
N GLU A 235 -4.04 -1.45 -8.97
CA GLU A 235 -5.21 -1.24 -8.12
C GLU A 235 -5.29 0.18 -7.53
N LEU A 236 -4.15 0.77 -7.19
CA LEU A 236 -4.06 2.18 -6.78
C LEU A 236 -4.39 3.13 -7.94
N MET A 237 -3.98 2.80 -9.16
CA MET A 237 -4.37 3.57 -10.35
C MET A 237 -5.88 3.50 -10.61
N GLU A 238 -6.49 2.34 -10.39
CA GLU A 238 -7.95 2.20 -10.48
C GLU A 238 -8.66 3.06 -9.43
N LEU A 239 -8.16 3.09 -8.19
CA LEU A 239 -8.65 4.02 -7.17
C LEU A 239 -8.48 5.48 -7.58
N SER A 240 -7.32 5.85 -8.14
CA SER A 240 -7.08 7.20 -8.66
C SER A 240 -8.10 7.58 -9.74
N ARG A 241 -8.40 6.66 -10.66
CA ARG A 241 -9.45 6.83 -11.68
C ARG A 241 -10.83 7.03 -11.03
N GLU A 242 -11.16 6.22 -10.03
CA GLU A 242 -12.42 6.30 -9.28
C GLU A 242 -12.61 7.67 -8.60
N TYR A 243 -11.54 8.26 -8.07
CA TYR A 243 -11.54 9.61 -7.49
C TYR A 243 -11.58 10.74 -8.52
N GLY A 244 -11.51 10.44 -9.82
CA GLY A 244 -11.63 11.42 -10.90
C GLY A 244 -10.29 12.02 -11.34
N TYR A 245 -9.24 11.20 -11.44
CA TYR A 245 -7.94 11.66 -11.95
C TYR A 245 -8.07 12.36 -13.31
N PRO A 246 -7.53 13.59 -13.48
CA PRO A 246 -7.84 14.43 -14.63
C PRO A 246 -7.30 13.91 -15.97
N LYS A 247 -6.33 12.98 -15.93
CA LYS A 247 -5.64 12.47 -17.12
C LYS A 247 -5.82 10.96 -17.28
N PRO A 248 -7.05 10.45 -17.52
CA PRO A 248 -7.33 9.02 -17.54
C PRO A 248 -6.48 8.24 -18.55
N GLY A 249 -6.12 8.84 -19.68
CA GLY A 249 -5.23 8.21 -20.67
C GLY A 249 -3.82 7.89 -20.14
N GLN A 250 -3.32 8.63 -19.15
CA GLN A 250 -2.04 8.28 -18.49
C GLN A 250 -2.19 7.03 -17.63
N ILE A 251 -3.33 6.89 -16.94
CA ILE A 251 -3.65 5.67 -16.17
C ILE A 251 -3.71 4.47 -17.12
N ASP A 252 -4.46 4.59 -18.22
CA ASP A 252 -4.62 3.50 -19.20
C ASP A 252 -3.26 3.04 -19.74
N GLN A 253 -2.43 3.98 -20.17
CA GLN A 253 -1.08 3.70 -20.66
C GLN A 253 -0.23 2.96 -19.63
N LYS A 254 -0.26 3.37 -18.36
CA LYS A 254 0.52 2.74 -17.29
C LYS A 254 -0.01 1.35 -16.95
N ILE A 255 -1.31 1.18 -16.85
CA ILE A 255 -1.94 -0.13 -16.58
C ILE A 255 -1.60 -1.11 -17.70
N GLU A 256 -1.73 -0.72 -18.97
CA GLU A 256 -1.36 -1.56 -20.12
C GLU A 256 0.11 -1.97 -20.07
N PHE A 257 1.00 -1.01 -19.77
CA PHE A 257 2.42 -1.29 -19.60
C PHE A 257 2.67 -2.31 -18.48
N TYR A 258 2.09 -2.10 -17.29
CA TYR A 258 2.24 -3.02 -16.15
C TYR A 258 1.66 -4.40 -16.41
N GLN A 259 0.50 -4.50 -17.06
CA GLN A 259 -0.10 -5.76 -17.47
C GLN A 259 0.80 -6.53 -18.44
N SER A 260 1.47 -5.82 -19.37
CA SER A 260 2.44 -6.44 -20.27
C SER A 260 3.63 -7.05 -19.53
N LEU A 261 4.16 -6.37 -18.50
CA LEU A 261 5.24 -6.90 -17.65
C LEU A 261 4.81 -8.18 -16.92
N ILE A 262 3.61 -8.15 -16.31
CA ILE A 262 3.02 -9.30 -15.62
C ILE A 262 2.87 -10.48 -16.58
N PHE A 263 2.33 -10.22 -17.77
CA PHE A 263 2.14 -11.23 -18.81
C PHE A 263 3.46 -11.88 -19.22
N TRP A 264 4.48 -11.07 -19.56
CA TRP A 264 5.77 -11.60 -20.00
C TRP A 264 6.49 -12.39 -18.91
N ARG A 265 6.42 -11.95 -17.64
CA ARG A 265 6.93 -12.73 -16.50
C ARG A 265 6.26 -14.10 -16.43
N LYS A 266 4.92 -14.14 -16.44
CA LYS A 266 4.13 -15.39 -16.38
C LYS A 266 4.41 -16.29 -17.56
N PHE A 267 4.44 -15.73 -18.77
CA PHE A 267 4.74 -16.45 -20.00
C PHE A 267 6.11 -17.13 -19.94
N ARG A 268 7.17 -16.40 -19.54
CA ARG A 268 8.52 -16.97 -19.37
C ARG A 268 8.54 -18.10 -18.36
N PHE A 269 7.85 -17.93 -17.23
CA PHE A 269 7.75 -18.97 -16.20
C PHE A 269 7.11 -20.26 -16.73
N TYR A 270 5.95 -20.16 -17.39
CA TYR A 270 5.27 -21.33 -17.96
C TYR A 270 6.03 -21.96 -19.12
N MET A 271 6.74 -21.16 -19.93
CA MET A 271 7.63 -21.66 -20.98
C MET A 271 8.74 -22.56 -20.41
N TRP A 272 9.36 -22.16 -19.29
CA TRP A 272 10.37 -22.99 -18.62
C TRP A 272 9.79 -24.29 -18.07
N ILE A 273 8.59 -24.25 -17.49
CA ILE A 273 7.88 -25.46 -17.04
C ILE A 273 7.60 -26.39 -18.22
N ALA A 274 7.05 -25.86 -19.32
CA ALA A 274 6.74 -26.63 -20.51
C ALA A 274 8.00 -27.29 -21.11
N LEU A 275 9.12 -26.55 -21.17
CA LEU A 275 10.41 -27.09 -21.62
C LEU A 275 10.91 -28.21 -20.69
N GLY A 276 10.81 -28.02 -19.36
CA GLY A 276 11.19 -29.04 -18.39
C GLY A 276 10.39 -30.34 -18.54
N ILE A 277 9.07 -30.23 -18.72
CA ILE A 277 8.19 -31.37 -18.98
C ILE A 277 8.58 -32.06 -20.30
N ALA A 278 8.81 -31.30 -21.38
CA ALA A 278 9.19 -31.86 -22.67
C ALA A 278 10.53 -32.63 -22.61
N LEU A 279 11.53 -32.09 -21.89
CA LEU A 279 12.81 -32.76 -21.68
C LEU A 279 12.66 -34.04 -20.85
N MET A 280 11.86 -34.01 -19.79
CA MET A 280 11.56 -35.19 -18.98
C MET A 280 10.89 -36.28 -19.80
N VAL A 281 9.87 -35.95 -20.60
CA VAL A 281 9.19 -36.91 -21.49
C VAL A 281 10.17 -37.49 -22.50
N THR A 282 11.00 -36.64 -23.13
CA THR A 282 12.03 -37.08 -24.10
C THR A 282 13.03 -38.04 -23.46
N PHE A 283 13.50 -37.74 -22.25
CA PHE A 283 14.38 -38.60 -21.48
C PHE A 283 13.73 -39.95 -21.15
N LEU A 284 12.47 -39.95 -20.70
CA LEU A 284 11.73 -41.17 -20.39
C LEU A 284 11.55 -42.05 -21.64
N VAL A 285 11.22 -41.46 -22.79
CA VAL A 285 11.13 -42.19 -24.07
C VAL A 285 12.48 -42.77 -24.48
N PHE A 286 13.56 -41.99 -24.34
CA PHE A 286 14.92 -42.45 -24.65
C PHE A 286 15.36 -43.61 -23.73
N ALA A 287 15.19 -43.46 -22.43
CA ALA A 287 15.56 -44.46 -21.43
C ALA A 287 14.72 -45.75 -21.57
N TYR A 288 13.43 -45.62 -21.91
CA TYR A 288 12.58 -46.76 -22.27
C TYR A 288 13.13 -47.49 -23.51
N ARG A 289 13.46 -46.77 -24.59
CA ARG A 289 14.03 -47.36 -25.82
C ARG A 289 15.37 -48.05 -25.58
N LYS A 290 16.20 -47.53 -24.67
CA LYS A 290 17.47 -48.14 -24.27
C LYS A 290 17.31 -49.24 -23.22
N LYS A 291 16.08 -49.55 -22.80
CA LYS A 291 15.72 -50.55 -21.79
C LYS A 291 16.38 -50.31 -20.42
N TRP A 292 16.71 -49.06 -20.09
CA TRP A 292 17.37 -48.70 -18.83
C TRP A 292 16.54 -49.05 -17.60
N PHE A 293 15.20 -49.05 -17.72
CA PHE A 293 14.28 -49.38 -16.64
C PHE A 293 13.92 -50.86 -16.55
N PHE A 294 14.35 -51.69 -17.51
CA PHE A 294 14.14 -53.12 -17.45
C PHE A 294 15.43 -53.76 -16.92
N LEU A 295 15.47 -54.04 -15.61
CA LEU A 295 16.31 -55.13 -15.12
C LEU A 295 15.93 -56.35 -15.97
N THR A 296 16.86 -56.81 -16.80
CA THR A 296 16.59 -57.97 -17.64
C THR A 296 16.10 -59.10 -16.74
N LEU A 297 15.09 -59.84 -17.18
CA LEU A 297 14.59 -61.01 -16.44
C LEU A 297 15.77 -61.93 -16.04
N SER A 298 16.83 -61.96 -16.87
CA SER A 298 18.08 -62.68 -16.58
C SER A 298 18.89 -62.10 -15.41
N ALA A 299 18.98 -60.77 -15.24
CA ALA A 299 19.65 -60.14 -14.10
C ALA A 299 18.87 -60.39 -12.80
N TYR A 300 17.53 -60.33 -12.86
CA TYR A 300 16.66 -60.69 -11.73
C TYR A 300 16.78 -62.18 -11.36
N GLN A 301 16.78 -63.08 -12.35
CA GLN A 301 16.94 -64.52 -12.13
C GLN A 301 18.34 -64.88 -11.61
N LYS A 302 19.42 -64.27 -12.11
CA LYS A 302 20.79 -64.45 -11.58
C LYS A 302 20.92 -64.00 -10.12
N ALA A 303 20.29 -62.87 -9.75
CA ALA A 303 20.29 -62.41 -8.38
C ALA A 303 19.47 -63.32 -7.45
N LYS A 304 18.40 -63.94 -7.96
CA LYS A 304 17.56 -64.89 -7.22
C LYS A 304 18.22 -66.27 -7.04
N SER A 305 19.03 -66.72 -8.00
CA SER A 305 19.75 -68.00 -7.91
C SER A 305 21.04 -67.96 -7.07
N ALA A 306 21.45 -66.76 -6.62
CA ALA A 306 22.63 -66.54 -5.77
C ALA A 306 22.29 -66.39 -4.27
N GLN A 307 21.02 -66.62 -3.90
CA GLN A 307 20.51 -66.75 -2.53
C GLN A 307 20.07 -68.20 -2.30
#